data_AF-A0A7J6TS67-F1
#
_entry.id   AF-A0A7J6TS67-F1
#
_cell.length_a   1.000
_cell.length_b   1.000
_cell.length_c   1.000
_cell.angle_alpha   90.00
_cell.angle_beta   90.00
_cell.angle_gamma   90.00
#
_symmetry.space_group_name_H-M   'P 1'
#
loop_
_entity.id
_entity.type
_entity.pdbx_description
1 polymer ?
#
loop_
_entity_poly.entity_id
_entity_poly.type
_entity_poly.pdbx_seq_one_letter_code
_entity_poly.pdbx_strand_id
1 'polypeptide(L)'
;DGMSPYDVDHLGNTVLHQAAAGGSAEVVSCLLAQGCDVAAKNVRGHEPIALCTAERSRAMLKRAMSAHVCYATGTQFSAKKRRFLCEWTRNFFCDSEVVRGYAYNNHSDKVSERPFTYCEEVADNANACDNRLNELMQRHSANLEELEKLQEELEEARTESTQWPCDVKVLHEAGIFGTKIASSIALRKAELKGTYEETPVQSSLVTIVDELASALDAGAQTGVAPGDIKRARLVRTRALCDLALLRAIEDTTKGTAARLDALHKAIGASERESANPRLIAKGQRLRKKLEVEDRMSRHLASVEPMVGITSLRGLEEELMNSLPEWAKDSEKFLSMVDDFAATVDEAASLV
;
A
#
# COMPACT_ATOMS: atom_id res chain seq x y z
N ASP A 1 34.62 0.62 30.41
CA ASP A 1 34.96 1.36 31.63
C ASP A 1 34.40 2.76 31.56
N GLY A 2 33.21 2.96 32.11
CA GLY A 2 32.49 4.25 32.10
C GLY A 2 32.46 4.87 33.49
N MET A 3 32.56 6.19 33.58
CA MET A 3 32.40 6.94 34.82
C MET A 3 30.96 6.81 35.35
N SER A 4 30.82 6.62 36.65
CA SER A 4 29.52 6.57 37.33
C SER A 4 28.93 7.99 37.44
N PRO A 5 27.60 8.16 37.33
CA PRO A 5 26.95 9.44 37.63
C PRO A 5 27.12 9.89 39.11
N TYR A 6 27.64 9.01 39.96
CA TYR A 6 27.93 9.28 41.37
C TYR A 6 29.39 9.63 41.66
N ASP A 7 30.26 9.58 40.65
CA ASP A 7 31.66 9.92 40.82
C ASP A 7 31.83 11.42 41.09
N VAL A 8 32.92 11.74 41.79
CA VAL A 8 33.34 13.11 42.10
C VAL A 8 34.70 13.41 41.51
N ASP A 9 34.90 14.65 41.07
CA ASP A 9 36.22 15.12 40.64
C ASP A 9 37.15 15.43 41.83
N HIS A 10 38.37 15.87 41.53
CA HIS A 10 39.39 16.25 42.52
C HIS A 10 39.01 17.44 43.41
N LEU A 11 37.95 18.19 43.07
CA LEU A 11 37.39 19.28 43.86
C LEU A 11 36.13 18.84 44.63
N GLY A 12 35.79 17.54 44.60
CA GLY A 12 34.58 17.00 45.18
C GLY A 12 33.30 17.36 44.42
N ASN A 13 33.39 17.89 43.21
CA ASN A 13 32.21 18.16 42.39
C ASN A 13 31.65 16.85 41.86
N THR A 14 30.39 16.56 42.19
CA THR A 14 29.62 15.52 41.50
C THR A 14 29.33 15.90 40.05
N VAL A 15 28.91 14.93 39.24
CA VAL A 15 28.46 15.19 37.87
C VAL A 15 27.32 16.24 37.82
N LEU A 16 26.48 16.30 38.86
CA LEU A 16 25.41 17.29 38.96
C LEU A 16 25.92 18.72 39.19
N HIS A 17 27.05 18.91 39.88
CA HIS A 17 27.71 20.22 40.00
C HIS A 17 28.19 20.72 38.64
N GLN A 18 28.83 19.84 37.87
CA GLN A 18 29.33 20.16 36.53
C GLN A 18 28.16 20.46 35.58
N ALA A 19 27.08 19.68 35.63
CA ALA A 19 25.87 19.94 34.85
C ALA A 19 25.18 21.26 35.22
N ALA A 20 25.15 21.60 36.51
CA ALA A 20 24.61 22.88 36.97
C ALA A 20 25.45 24.06 36.44
N ALA A 21 26.78 23.98 36.51
CA ALA A 21 27.69 24.98 35.96
C ALA A 21 27.55 25.12 34.43
N GLY A 22 27.38 24.00 33.72
CA GLY A 22 27.17 23.97 32.27
C GLY A 22 25.83 24.55 31.80
N GLY A 23 24.83 24.67 32.68
CA GLY A 23 23.58 25.38 32.39
C GLY A 23 22.55 24.65 31.52
N SER A 24 22.78 23.38 31.15
CA SER A 24 21.78 22.58 30.43
C SER A 24 20.78 21.94 31.41
N ALA A 25 19.50 22.30 31.25
CA ALA A 25 18.42 21.74 32.06
C ALA A 25 18.16 20.27 31.70
N GLU A 26 18.38 19.90 30.44
CA GLU A 26 18.22 18.52 29.95
C GLU A 26 19.24 17.59 30.60
N VAL A 27 20.52 17.99 30.67
CA VAL A 27 21.57 17.21 31.34
C VAL A 27 21.27 17.08 32.84
N VAL A 28 20.85 18.17 33.49
CA VAL A 28 20.40 18.13 34.90
C VAL A 28 19.22 17.16 35.07
N SER A 29 18.23 17.18 34.16
CA SER A 29 17.10 16.26 34.17
C SER A 29 17.54 14.80 34.10
N CYS A 30 18.43 14.46 33.18
CA CYS A 30 18.93 13.10 33.01
C CYS A 30 19.67 12.62 34.27
N LEU A 31 20.49 13.47 34.88
CA LEU A 31 21.21 13.13 36.11
C LEU A 31 20.28 12.97 37.32
N LEU A 32 19.22 13.78 37.41
CA LEU A 32 18.17 13.60 38.41
C LEU A 32 17.40 12.30 38.20
N ALA A 33 17.18 11.89 36.95
CA ALA A 33 16.59 10.60 36.62
C ALA A 33 17.50 9.43 37.06
N GLN A 34 18.82 9.62 37.12
CA GLN A 34 19.76 8.65 37.67
C GLN A 34 19.88 8.67 39.21
N GLY A 35 19.08 9.47 39.91
CA GLY A 35 19.08 9.51 41.37
C GLY A 35 20.32 10.17 41.99
N CYS A 36 20.93 11.13 41.27
CA CYS A 36 22.04 11.91 41.79
C CYS A 36 21.63 12.74 43.02
N ASP A 37 22.51 12.86 44.00
CA ASP A 37 22.22 13.66 45.19
C ASP A 37 22.29 15.16 44.89
N VAL A 38 21.16 15.84 45.09
CA VAL A 38 21.00 17.28 44.81
C VAL A 38 21.56 18.17 45.93
N ALA A 39 21.84 17.59 47.10
CA ALA A 39 22.37 18.29 48.27
C ALA A 39 23.84 17.94 48.57
N ALA A 40 24.52 17.23 47.66
CA ALA A 40 25.93 16.91 47.80
C ALA A 40 26.76 18.18 47.84
N LYS A 41 27.71 18.29 48.78
CA LYS A 41 28.60 19.45 48.90
C LYS A 41 29.98 19.11 48.37
N ASN A 42 30.51 19.98 47.51
CA ASN A 42 31.90 19.89 47.06
C ASN A 42 32.89 20.36 48.15
N VAL A 43 34.20 20.35 47.86
CA VAL A 43 35.25 20.76 48.82
C VAL A 43 35.11 22.21 49.30
N ARG A 44 34.45 23.08 48.52
CA ARG A 44 34.15 24.47 48.89
C ARG A 44 32.84 24.62 49.67
N GLY A 45 32.15 23.53 49.96
CA GLY A 45 30.85 23.52 50.64
C GLY A 45 29.67 23.94 49.76
N HIS A 46 29.87 24.09 48.45
CA HIS A 46 28.81 24.45 47.52
C HIS A 46 28.01 23.20 47.11
N GLU A 47 26.70 23.35 47.03
CA GLU A 47 25.77 22.38 46.43
C GLU A 47 25.64 22.64 44.92
N PRO A 48 25.18 21.67 44.10
CA PRO A 48 25.04 21.85 42.65
C PRO A 48 24.25 23.11 42.26
N ILE A 49 23.19 23.43 43.00
CA ILE A 49 22.34 24.61 42.75
C ILE A 49 23.10 25.94 42.84
N ALA A 50 24.12 26.02 43.71
CA ALA A 50 24.93 27.23 43.87
C ALA A 50 25.82 27.50 42.65
N LEU A 51 26.08 26.47 41.83
CA LEU A 51 26.86 26.59 40.60
C LEU A 51 25.99 26.80 39.35
N CYS A 52 24.65 26.85 39.48
CA CYS A 52 23.77 27.06 38.33
C CYS A 52 24.08 28.36 37.60
N THR A 53 24.32 28.27 36.28
CA THR A 53 24.45 29.44 35.40
C THR A 53 23.11 29.81 34.74
N ALA A 54 22.22 28.85 34.51
CA ALA A 54 20.92 29.04 33.89
C ALA A 54 19.75 28.91 34.89
N GLU A 55 18.71 29.73 34.72
CA GLU A 55 17.53 29.70 35.61
C GLU A 55 16.71 28.41 35.46
N ARG A 56 16.64 27.82 34.26
CA ARG A 56 15.92 26.55 34.05
C ARG A 56 16.55 25.41 34.86
N SER A 57 17.87 25.26 34.83
CA SER A 57 18.59 24.27 35.65
C SER A 57 18.41 24.53 37.15
N ARG A 58 18.46 25.81 37.56
CA ARG A 58 18.22 26.20 38.95
C ARG A 58 16.81 25.84 39.40
N ALA A 59 15.78 26.13 38.60
CA ALA A 59 14.40 25.79 38.91
C ALA A 59 14.19 24.28 39.03
N MET A 60 14.82 23.48 38.18
CA MET A 60 14.78 22.01 38.27
C MET A 60 15.40 21.48 39.55
N LEU A 61 16.58 21.98 39.93
CA LEU A 61 17.22 21.59 41.19
C LEU A 61 16.42 22.05 42.41
N LYS A 62 15.87 23.28 42.41
CA LYS A 62 14.96 23.74 43.45
C LYS A 62 13.78 22.79 43.63
N ARG A 63 13.15 22.38 42.52
CA ARG A 63 12.03 21.44 42.56
C ARG A 63 12.44 20.08 43.13
N ALA A 64 13.61 19.58 42.74
CA ALA A 64 14.17 18.34 43.28
C ALA A 64 14.47 18.43 44.79
N MET A 65 14.98 19.58 45.25
CA MET A 65 15.25 19.82 46.68
C MET A 65 13.98 19.96 47.50
N SER A 66 12.92 20.55 46.94
CA SER A 66 11.60 20.67 47.60
C SER A 66 10.81 19.35 47.64
N ALA A 67 11.19 18.37 46.82
CA ALA A 67 10.58 17.05 46.86
C ALA A 67 11.13 16.27 48.06
N HIS A 68 10.36 16.25 49.16
CA HIS A 68 10.76 15.60 50.41
C HIS A 68 10.27 14.14 50.52
N VAL A 69 9.26 13.76 49.76
CA VAL A 69 8.63 12.44 49.79
C VAL A 69 8.48 11.85 48.40
N CYS A 70 8.52 10.51 48.33
CA CYS A 70 8.17 9.77 47.14
C CYS A 70 6.72 10.05 46.74
N TYR A 71 6.48 10.35 45.47
CA TYR A 71 5.15 10.66 44.95
C TYR A 71 4.16 9.50 45.11
N ALA A 72 4.59 8.25 44.85
CA ALA A 72 3.74 7.06 45.00
C ALA A 72 3.55 6.63 46.47
N THR A 73 4.64 6.38 47.20
CA THR A 73 4.58 5.77 48.54
C THR A 73 4.50 6.75 49.70
N GLY A 74 4.71 8.05 49.47
CA GLY A 74 4.82 9.06 50.53
C GLY A 74 6.06 8.91 51.42
N THR A 75 6.99 8.01 51.10
CA THR A 75 8.17 7.76 51.92
C THR A 75 9.15 8.93 51.85
N GLN A 76 9.69 9.36 53.00
CA GLN A 76 10.65 10.46 53.05
C GLN A 76 11.98 10.09 52.37
N PHE A 77 12.48 11.00 51.53
CA PHE A 77 13.80 10.89 50.94
C PHE A 77 14.89 11.16 51.96
N SER A 78 16.01 10.46 51.83
CA SER A 78 17.20 10.61 52.69
C SER A 78 18.45 10.22 51.91
N ALA A 79 19.63 10.33 52.52
CA ALA A 79 20.87 9.84 51.90
C ALA A 79 20.80 8.34 51.52
N LYS A 80 20.02 7.54 52.27
CA LYS A 80 19.77 6.12 51.97
C LYS A 80 18.64 5.91 50.96
N LYS A 81 17.59 6.73 51.01
CA LYS A 81 16.45 6.70 50.10
C LYS A 81 16.58 7.79 49.05
N ARG A 82 17.23 7.45 47.94
CA ARG A 82 17.47 8.38 46.82
C ARG A 82 16.16 8.74 46.13
N ARG A 83 16.18 9.93 45.52
CA ARG A 83 15.07 10.51 44.75
C ARG A 83 15.38 10.36 43.27
N PHE A 84 14.53 9.65 42.54
CA PHE A 84 14.64 9.43 41.10
C PHE A 84 13.58 10.27 40.41
N LEU A 85 13.98 11.07 39.42
CA LEU A 85 13.03 11.80 38.58
C LEU A 85 12.44 10.86 37.53
N CYS A 86 11.12 10.73 37.47
CA CYS A 86 10.46 10.15 36.31
C CYS A 86 10.51 11.17 35.16
N GLU A 87 11.12 10.78 34.03
CA GLU A 87 11.26 11.66 32.86
C GLU A 87 9.92 12.05 32.23
N TRP A 88 8.90 11.19 32.38
CA TRP A 88 7.57 11.41 31.81
C TRP A 88 6.69 12.29 32.71
N THR A 89 6.41 11.85 33.94
CA THR A 89 5.52 12.59 34.87
C THR A 89 6.20 13.77 35.54
N ARG A 90 7.53 13.84 35.48
CA ARG A 90 8.35 14.88 36.12
C ARG A 90 8.22 14.92 37.65
N ASN A 91 7.70 13.85 38.26
CA ASN A 91 7.62 13.65 39.71
C ASN A 91 8.83 12.85 40.23
N PHE A 92 9.05 12.90 41.55
CA PHE A 92 10.15 12.20 42.20
C PHE A 92 9.67 10.95 42.94
N PHE A 93 10.40 9.86 42.77
CA PHE A 93 10.07 8.53 43.27
C PHE A 93 11.26 7.91 44.00
N CYS A 94 11.02 6.92 44.86
CA CYS A 94 12.11 6.11 45.43
C CYS A 94 12.53 4.98 44.48
N ASP A 95 13.68 4.38 44.75
CA ASP A 95 14.29 3.33 43.91
C ASP A 95 13.36 2.12 43.65
N SER A 96 12.46 1.81 44.59
CA SER A 96 11.50 0.71 44.45
C SER A 96 10.31 1.02 43.54
N GLU A 97 10.09 2.28 43.17
CA GLU A 97 8.91 2.73 42.43
C GLU A 97 9.28 3.24 41.03
N VAL A 98 10.49 2.91 40.57
CA VAL A 98 10.99 3.32 39.27
C VAL A 98 11.59 2.16 38.50
N VAL A 99 11.32 2.16 37.20
CA VAL A 99 11.97 1.31 36.22
C VAL A 99 13.05 2.12 35.52
N ARG A 100 14.26 1.56 35.48
CA ARG A 100 15.42 2.13 34.80
C ARG A 100 15.83 1.22 33.66
N GLY A 101 16.22 1.82 32.56
CA GLY A 101 16.67 1.07 31.39
C GLY A 101 17.37 1.97 30.40
N TYR A 102 17.56 1.44 29.20
CA TYR A 102 18.09 2.18 28.08
C TYR A 102 17.13 2.07 26.91
N ALA A 103 16.87 3.20 26.28
CA ALA A 103 16.02 3.32 25.09
C ALA A 103 16.88 3.66 23.87
N TYR A 104 16.36 3.34 22.69
CA TYR A 104 16.89 3.85 21.43
C TYR A 104 16.52 5.34 21.29
N ASN A 105 17.38 6.14 20.66
CA ASN A 105 17.01 7.52 20.32
C ASN A 105 16.14 7.51 19.05
N ASN A 106 16.55 6.70 18.08
CA ASN A 106 15.89 6.56 16.79
C ASN A 106 15.67 5.09 16.44
N HIS A 107 14.70 4.84 15.54
CA HIS A 107 14.40 3.49 15.07
C HIS A 107 15.57 2.80 14.35
N SER A 108 16.51 3.57 13.80
CA SER A 108 17.69 3.09 13.08
C SER A 108 18.89 2.77 13.98
N ASP A 109 18.82 3.10 15.27
CA ASP A 109 19.94 2.91 16.20
C ASP A 109 20.18 1.43 16.48
N LYS A 110 21.45 1.02 16.52
CA LYS A 110 21.85 -0.37 16.79
C LYS A 110 21.96 -0.70 18.28
N VAL A 111 22.20 0.32 19.10
CA VAL A 111 22.44 0.18 20.54
C VAL A 111 21.52 1.15 21.27
N SER A 112 20.93 0.69 22.37
CA SER A 112 20.17 1.54 23.28
C SER A 112 21.14 2.23 24.24
N GLU A 113 21.47 3.48 23.93
CA GLU A 113 22.45 4.26 24.70
C GLU A 113 21.80 5.36 25.56
N ARG A 114 20.51 5.68 25.35
CA ARG A 114 19.82 6.70 26.12
C ARG A 114 19.28 6.10 27.42
N PRO A 115 19.86 6.40 28.59
CA PRO A 115 19.28 5.94 29.84
C PRO A 115 17.92 6.62 30.05
N PHE A 116 16.96 5.89 30.62
CA PHE A 116 15.69 6.45 31.06
C PHE A 116 15.36 5.99 32.47
N THR A 117 14.55 6.81 33.14
CA THR A 117 13.87 6.42 34.38
C THR A 117 12.41 6.82 34.31
N TYR A 118 11.53 5.83 34.46
CA TYR A 118 10.08 6.01 34.55
C TYR A 118 9.56 5.48 35.87
N CYS A 119 8.45 6.03 36.36
CA CYS A 119 7.73 5.39 37.47
C CYS A 119 7.03 4.12 36.96
N GLU A 120 6.74 3.18 37.87
CA GLU A 120 6.15 1.87 37.51
C GLU A 120 4.90 2.02 36.63
N GLU A 121 3.95 2.88 37.01
CA GLU A 121 2.74 3.13 36.22
C GLU A 121 3.02 3.52 34.76
N VAL A 122 4.01 4.40 34.53
CA VAL A 122 4.37 4.82 33.16
C VAL A 122 5.04 3.69 32.41
N ALA A 123 5.93 2.94 33.07
CA ALA A 123 6.61 1.82 32.46
C ALA A 123 5.61 0.71 32.09
N ASP A 124 4.67 0.38 32.97
CA ASP A 124 3.65 -0.63 32.75
C ASP A 124 2.72 -0.26 31.61
N ASN A 125 2.24 1.00 31.57
CA ASN A 125 1.39 1.47 30.48
C ASN A 125 2.14 1.51 29.14
N ALA A 126 3.40 1.97 29.12
CA ALA A 126 4.22 1.94 27.89
C ALA A 126 4.43 0.50 27.40
N ASN A 127 4.77 -0.43 28.30
CA ASN A 127 4.92 -1.84 27.98
C ASN A 127 3.60 -2.46 27.49
N ALA A 128 2.47 -2.11 28.08
CA ALA A 128 1.16 -2.57 27.65
C ALA A 128 0.82 -2.09 26.22
N CYS A 129 1.11 -0.83 25.91
CA CYS A 129 0.98 -0.28 24.55
C CYS A 129 1.89 -1.01 23.56
N ASP A 130 3.17 -1.20 23.90
CA ASP A 130 4.13 -1.91 23.05
C ASP A 130 3.70 -3.36 22.79
N ASN A 131 3.24 -4.07 23.83
CA ASN A 131 2.73 -5.42 23.71
C ASN A 131 1.48 -5.48 22.82
N ARG A 132 0.53 -4.56 23.01
CA ARG A 132 -0.68 -4.47 22.17
C ARG A 132 -0.32 -4.25 20.70
N LEU A 133 0.62 -3.36 20.40
CA LEU A 133 1.09 -3.13 19.02
C LEU A 133 1.76 -4.39 18.44
N ASN A 134 2.63 -5.04 19.20
CA ASN A 134 3.30 -6.27 18.77
C ASN A 134 2.31 -7.41 18.51
N GLU A 135 1.30 -7.58 19.37
CA GLU A 135 0.23 -8.56 19.16
C GLU A 135 -0.55 -8.31 17.87
N LEU A 136 -0.90 -7.06 17.58
CA LEU A 136 -1.57 -6.69 16.34
C LEU A 136 -0.70 -6.96 15.11
N MET A 137 0.61 -6.67 15.19
CA MET A 137 1.56 -6.92 14.09
C MET A 137 1.77 -8.41 13.79
N GLN A 138 1.53 -9.29 14.76
CA GLN A 138 1.62 -10.75 14.58
C GLN A 138 0.36 -11.36 13.95
N ARG A 139 -0.75 -10.63 13.89
CA ARG A 139 -1.99 -11.15 13.29
C ARG A 139 -1.84 -11.27 11.77
N HIS A 140 -2.26 -12.40 11.24
CA HIS A 140 -2.38 -12.64 9.81
C HIS A 140 -3.85 -12.80 9.46
N SER A 141 -4.35 -12.00 8.53
CA SER A 141 -5.71 -12.12 8.00
C SER A 141 -5.71 -12.25 6.49
N ALA A 142 -6.63 -13.06 5.97
CA ALA A 142 -6.80 -13.31 4.55
C ALA A 142 -8.05 -12.62 3.98
N ASN A 143 -9.01 -12.28 4.84
CA ASN A 143 -10.28 -11.66 4.47
C ASN A 143 -10.21 -10.13 4.56
N LEU A 144 -10.96 -9.44 3.69
CA LEU A 144 -11.01 -7.98 3.63
C LEU A 144 -11.58 -7.37 4.92
N GLU A 145 -12.68 -7.91 5.43
CA GLU A 145 -13.33 -7.39 6.66
C GLU A 145 -12.38 -7.47 7.88
N GLU A 146 -11.65 -8.57 8.00
CA GLU A 146 -10.65 -8.76 9.05
C GLU A 146 -9.46 -7.81 8.91
N LEU A 147 -9.01 -7.55 7.68
CA LEU A 147 -7.95 -6.57 7.41
C LEU A 147 -8.39 -5.15 7.78
N GLU A 148 -9.61 -4.75 7.41
CA GLU A 148 -10.16 -3.43 7.75
C GLU A 148 -10.28 -3.25 9.26
N LYS A 149 -10.81 -4.26 9.96
CA LYS A 149 -10.87 -4.26 11.42
C LYS A 149 -9.48 -4.17 12.05
N LEU A 150 -8.51 -4.93 11.54
CA LEU A 150 -7.13 -4.88 12.02
C LEU A 150 -6.50 -3.50 11.83
N GLN A 151 -6.80 -2.82 10.70
CA GLN A 151 -6.35 -1.45 10.47
C GLN A 151 -6.92 -0.48 11.50
N GLU A 152 -8.22 -0.58 11.80
CA GLU A 152 -8.89 0.24 12.80
C GLU A 152 -8.30 0.03 14.20
N GLU A 153 -8.16 -1.24 14.64
CA GLU A 153 -7.57 -1.59 15.93
C GLU A 153 -6.12 -1.11 16.06
N LEU A 154 -5.35 -1.12 14.95
CA LEU A 154 -3.98 -0.62 14.92
C LEU A 154 -3.91 0.91 15.03
N GLU A 155 -4.77 1.65 14.33
CA GLU A 155 -4.78 3.12 14.42
C GLU A 155 -5.26 3.60 15.81
N GLU A 156 -6.19 2.89 16.44
CA GLU A 156 -6.58 3.13 17.82
C GLU A 156 -5.38 2.91 18.77
N ALA A 157 -4.71 1.74 18.68
CA ALA A 157 -3.54 1.43 19.50
C ALA A 157 -2.39 2.43 19.29
N ARG A 158 -2.17 2.88 18.05
CA ARG A 158 -1.18 3.93 17.74
C ARG A 158 -1.56 5.27 18.35
N THR A 159 -2.84 5.62 18.37
CA THR A 159 -3.30 6.85 19.01
C THR A 159 -3.08 6.82 20.53
N GLU A 160 -3.42 5.70 21.18
CA GLU A 160 -3.15 5.49 22.61
C GLU A 160 -1.65 5.56 22.94
N SER A 161 -0.80 4.98 22.07
CA SER A 161 0.65 4.96 22.28
C SER A 161 1.28 6.35 22.38
N THR A 162 0.63 7.40 21.85
CA THR A 162 1.12 8.79 21.97
C THR A 162 1.06 9.34 23.40
N GLN A 163 0.28 8.71 24.28
CA GLN A 163 0.13 9.11 25.68
C GLN A 163 1.25 8.58 26.57
N TRP A 164 2.06 7.64 26.07
CA TRP A 164 3.06 6.91 26.83
C TRP A 164 4.41 6.88 26.10
N PRO A 165 5.55 6.77 26.83
CA PRO A 165 6.88 6.71 26.24
C PRO A 165 7.17 5.31 25.68
N CYS A 166 6.44 4.91 24.65
CA CYS A 166 6.57 3.61 23.97
C CYS A 166 7.91 3.49 23.21
N ASP A 167 8.34 2.27 22.91
CA ASP A 167 9.58 2.03 22.17
C ASP A 167 9.49 2.58 20.74
N VAL A 168 10.40 3.48 20.39
CA VAL A 168 10.49 4.11 19.06
C VAL A 168 10.62 3.11 17.90
N LYS A 169 11.20 1.93 18.12
CA LYS A 169 11.26 0.86 17.11
C LYS A 169 9.92 0.20 16.92
N VAL A 170 9.22 -0.13 18.01
CA VAL A 170 7.88 -0.73 17.95
C VAL A 170 6.92 0.23 17.25
N LEU A 171 6.97 1.53 17.55
CA LEU A 171 6.17 2.54 16.87
C LEU A 171 6.48 2.64 15.37
N HIS A 172 7.77 2.56 14.99
CA HIS A 172 8.18 2.59 13.60
C HIS A 172 7.72 1.35 12.83
N GLU A 173 7.91 0.16 13.40
CA GLU A 173 7.46 -1.11 12.85
C GLU A 173 5.93 -1.15 12.69
N ALA A 174 5.19 -0.66 13.69
CA ALA A 174 3.74 -0.51 13.62
C ALA A 174 3.30 0.42 12.49
N GLY A 175 4.04 1.52 12.25
CA GLY A 175 3.81 2.41 11.12
C GLY A 175 4.01 1.72 9.77
N ILE A 176 5.11 0.98 9.61
CA ILE A 176 5.37 0.18 8.39
C ILE A 176 4.25 -0.85 8.20
N PHE A 177 3.91 -1.59 9.25
CA PHE A 177 2.86 -2.60 9.23
C PHE A 177 1.49 -2.00 8.84
N GLY A 178 1.15 -0.82 9.37
CA GLY A 178 -0.06 -0.08 8.98
C GLY A 178 -0.10 0.25 7.49
N THR A 179 1.01 0.74 6.91
CA THR A 179 1.06 1.01 5.45
C THR A 179 0.90 -0.26 4.61
N LYS A 180 1.43 -1.38 5.09
CA LYS A 180 1.27 -2.70 4.46
C LYS A 180 -0.17 -3.20 4.52
N ILE A 181 -0.85 -3.07 5.65
CA ILE A 181 -2.27 -3.44 5.78
C ILE A 181 -3.12 -2.57 4.84
N ALA A 182 -2.94 -1.25 4.88
CA ALA A 182 -3.68 -0.32 4.02
C ALA A 182 -3.51 -0.67 2.52
N SER A 183 -2.29 -0.99 2.10
CA SER A 183 -2.01 -1.42 0.72
C SER A 183 -2.66 -2.77 0.39
N SER A 184 -2.67 -3.71 1.35
CA SER A 184 -3.36 -4.99 1.19
C SER A 184 -4.88 -4.80 1.04
N ILE A 185 -5.49 -3.94 1.85
CA ILE A 185 -6.92 -3.58 1.77
C ILE A 185 -7.24 -2.95 0.41
N ALA A 186 -6.44 -1.96 -0.03
CA ALA A 186 -6.62 -1.32 -1.32
C ALA A 186 -6.55 -2.33 -2.47
N LEU A 187 -5.59 -3.26 -2.41
CA LEU A 187 -5.46 -4.34 -3.39
C LEU A 187 -6.69 -5.25 -3.40
N ARG A 188 -7.19 -5.68 -2.24
CA ARG A 188 -8.39 -6.51 -2.13
C ARG A 188 -9.65 -5.82 -2.63
N LYS A 189 -9.82 -4.53 -2.33
CA LYS A 189 -10.93 -3.72 -2.86
C LYS A 189 -10.88 -3.62 -4.39
N ALA A 190 -9.68 -3.41 -4.95
CA ALA A 190 -9.49 -3.36 -6.39
C ALA A 190 -9.73 -4.74 -7.05
N GLU A 191 -9.28 -5.84 -6.41
CA GLU A 191 -9.58 -7.22 -6.85
C GLU A 191 -11.08 -7.47 -6.95
N LEU A 192 -11.85 -7.10 -5.92
CA LEU A 192 -13.31 -7.27 -5.87
C LEU A 192 -14.02 -6.49 -6.98
N LYS A 193 -13.58 -5.25 -7.25
CA LYS A 193 -14.12 -4.47 -8.38
C LYS A 193 -13.79 -5.09 -9.74
N GLY A 194 -12.66 -5.78 -9.85
CA GLY A 194 -12.26 -6.52 -11.04
C GLY A 194 -12.96 -7.85 -11.24
N THR A 195 -13.75 -8.32 -10.27
CA THR A 195 -14.65 -9.47 -10.43
C THR A 195 -16.06 -8.99 -10.71
N TYR A 196 -16.50 -9.13 -11.96
CA TYR A 196 -17.81 -8.69 -12.42
C TYR A 196 -18.53 -9.80 -13.21
N GLU A 197 -19.83 -9.99 -12.95
CA GLU A 197 -20.67 -10.97 -13.66
C GLU A 197 -21.19 -10.43 -15.00
N GLU A 198 -21.55 -9.15 -15.01
CA GLU A 198 -21.94 -8.43 -16.22
C GLU A 198 -20.76 -7.60 -16.72
N THR A 199 -20.58 -7.57 -18.05
CA THR A 199 -19.47 -6.82 -18.64
C THR A 199 -19.69 -5.32 -18.38
N PRO A 200 -18.78 -4.62 -17.69
CA PRO A 200 -18.94 -3.20 -17.42
C PRO A 200 -18.77 -2.38 -18.70
N VAL A 201 -19.22 -1.13 -18.64
CA VAL A 201 -18.93 -0.14 -19.69
C VAL A 201 -17.44 0.19 -19.75
N GLN A 202 -16.99 0.69 -20.90
CA GLN A 202 -15.58 0.96 -21.15
C GLN A 202 -14.94 1.88 -20.10
N SER A 203 -15.63 2.93 -19.66
CA SER A 203 -15.13 3.86 -18.64
C SER A 203 -14.88 3.18 -17.30
N SER A 204 -15.80 2.31 -16.86
CA SER A 204 -15.65 1.54 -15.63
C SER A 204 -14.47 0.57 -15.69
N LEU A 205 -14.25 -0.11 -16.83
CA LEU A 205 -13.10 -0.98 -17.01
C LEU A 205 -11.77 -0.22 -16.96
N VAL A 206 -11.71 0.99 -17.53
CA VAL A 206 -10.53 1.87 -17.41
C VAL A 206 -10.25 2.16 -15.94
N THR A 207 -11.27 2.59 -15.18
CA THR A 207 -11.12 2.85 -13.74
C THR A 207 -10.64 1.62 -12.98
N ILE A 208 -11.21 0.44 -13.23
CA ILE A 208 -10.80 -0.82 -12.59
C ILE A 208 -9.33 -1.13 -12.87
N VAL A 209 -8.89 -0.98 -14.12
CA VAL A 209 -7.50 -1.24 -14.54
C VAL A 209 -6.53 -0.27 -13.86
N ASP A 210 -6.87 1.01 -13.77
CA ASP A 210 -6.03 2.06 -13.18
C ASP A 210 -5.96 1.93 -11.65
N GLU A 211 -7.08 1.60 -11.00
CA GLU A 211 -7.11 1.30 -9.56
C GLU A 211 -6.28 0.05 -9.22
N LEU A 212 -6.40 -1.03 -10.01
CA LEU A 212 -5.58 -2.24 -9.86
C LEU A 212 -4.09 -1.95 -10.09
N ALA A 213 -3.75 -1.11 -11.07
CA ALA A 213 -2.36 -0.71 -11.32
C ALA A 213 -1.78 0.04 -10.11
N SER A 214 -2.50 1.05 -9.62
CA SER A 214 -2.09 1.86 -8.46
C SER A 214 -1.94 1.00 -7.20
N ALA A 215 -2.89 0.08 -6.96
CA ALA A 215 -2.83 -0.82 -5.80
C ALA A 215 -1.68 -1.83 -5.90
N LEU A 216 -1.37 -2.33 -7.11
CA LEU A 216 -0.22 -3.22 -7.34
C LEU A 216 1.11 -2.51 -7.08
N ASP A 217 1.24 -1.25 -7.50
CA ASP A 217 2.45 -0.46 -7.29
C ASP A 217 2.66 -0.16 -5.79
N ALA A 218 1.60 0.24 -5.09
CA ALA A 218 1.63 0.45 -3.64
C ALA A 218 1.94 -0.86 -2.88
N GLY A 219 1.33 -1.98 -3.28
CA GLY A 219 1.56 -3.29 -2.67
C GLY A 219 2.98 -3.80 -2.86
N ALA A 220 3.60 -3.53 -4.01
CA ALA A 220 4.99 -3.90 -4.29
C ALA A 220 6.00 -3.14 -3.41
N GLN A 221 5.69 -1.89 -3.06
CA GLN A 221 6.57 -1.05 -2.23
C GLN A 221 6.44 -1.35 -0.73
N THR A 222 5.26 -1.77 -0.27
CA THR A 222 4.94 -1.96 1.15
C THR A 222 5.09 -3.41 1.65
N GLY A 223 5.52 -4.33 0.78
CA GLY A 223 5.78 -5.72 1.17
C GLY A 223 4.52 -6.55 1.39
N VAL A 224 3.47 -6.29 0.62
CA VAL A 224 2.26 -7.14 0.55
C VAL A 224 2.64 -8.56 0.09
N ALA A 225 1.88 -9.57 0.54
CA ALA A 225 2.20 -10.97 0.25
C ALA A 225 2.32 -11.22 -1.27
N PRO A 226 3.38 -11.92 -1.74
CA PRO A 226 3.59 -12.17 -3.18
C PRO A 226 2.42 -12.90 -3.86
N GLY A 227 1.73 -13.77 -3.11
CA GLY A 227 0.54 -14.46 -3.59
C GLY A 227 -0.60 -13.51 -3.94
N ASP A 228 -0.79 -12.46 -3.15
CA ASP A 228 -1.84 -11.45 -3.37
C ASP A 228 -1.52 -10.58 -4.57
N ILE A 229 -0.26 -10.15 -4.69
CA ILE A 229 0.23 -9.42 -5.87
C ILE A 229 0.02 -10.26 -7.15
N LYS A 230 0.32 -11.56 -7.10
CA LYS A 230 0.14 -12.46 -8.25
C LYS A 230 -1.33 -12.57 -8.66
N ARG A 231 -2.25 -12.72 -7.70
CA ARG A 231 -3.69 -12.80 -7.99
C ARG A 231 -4.23 -11.49 -8.54
N ALA A 232 -3.91 -10.36 -7.94
CA ALA A 232 -4.32 -9.04 -8.44
C ALA A 232 -3.78 -8.75 -9.86
N ARG A 233 -2.55 -9.18 -10.18
CA ARG A 233 -2.00 -9.09 -11.55
C ARG A 233 -2.84 -9.89 -12.55
N LEU A 234 -3.29 -11.09 -12.18
CA LEU A 234 -4.15 -11.90 -13.03
C LEU A 234 -5.51 -11.21 -13.28
N VAL A 235 -6.12 -10.65 -12.22
CA VAL A 235 -7.38 -9.89 -12.34
C VAL A 235 -7.19 -8.67 -13.26
N ARG A 236 -6.11 -7.91 -13.09
CA ARG A 236 -5.79 -6.77 -13.95
C ARG A 236 -5.57 -7.17 -15.41
N THR A 237 -4.88 -8.29 -15.65
CA THR A 237 -4.62 -8.80 -17.00
C THR A 237 -5.94 -9.16 -17.70
N ARG A 238 -6.85 -9.82 -16.99
CA ARG A 238 -8.20 -10.11 -17.50
C ARG A 238 -8.99 -8.86 -17.82
N ALA A 239 -9.01 -7.87 -16.91
CA ALA A 239 -9.70 -6.60 -17.13
C ALA A 239 -9.13 -5.81 -18.33
N LEU A 240 -7.82 -5.87 -18.57
CA LEU A 240 -7.17 -5.29 -19.75
C LEU A 240 -7.58 -5.99 -21.05
N CYS A 241 -7.67 -7.33 -21.04
CA CYS A 241 -8.17 -8.10 -22.19
C CYS A 241 -9.62 -7.75 -22.49
N ASP A 242 -10.47 -7.68 -21.47
CA ASP A 242 -11.88 -7.29 -21.62
C ASP A 242 -12.01 -5.87 -22.17
N LEU A 243 -11.23 -4.92 -21.66
CA LEU A 243 -11.21 -3.54 -22.16
C LEU A 243 -10.79 -3.47 -23.63
N ALA A 244 -9.75 -4.22 -24.01
CA ALA A 244 -9.29 -4.27 -25.40
C ALA A 244 -10.33 -4.89 -26.34
N LEU A 245 -11.00 -5.95 -25.89
CA LEU A 245 -12.06 -6.61 -26.65
C LEU A 245 -13.30 -5.71 -26.78
N LEU A 246 -13.71 -5.03 -25.71
CA LEU A 246 -14.83 -4.09 -25.75
C LEU A 246 -14.55 -2.95 -26.73
N ARG A 247 -13.35 -2.36 -26.69
CA ARG A 247 -12.92 -1.34 -27.66
C ARG A 247 -12.95 -1.86 -29.09
N ALA A 248 -12.51 -3.10 -29.34
CA ALA A 248 -12.54 -3.69 -30.69
C ALA A 248 -13.98 -3.94 -31.19
N ILE A 249 -14.91 -4.27 -30.28
CA ILE A 249 -16.33 -4.45 -30.59
C ILE A 249 -16.99 -3.11 -30.94
N GLU A 250 -16.69 -2.06 -30.18
CA GLU A 250 -17.32 -0.74 -30.29
C GLU A 250 -16.68 0.15 -31.37
N ASP A 251 -15.45 -0.14 -31.80
CA ASP A 251 -14.77 0.64 -32.84
C ASP A 251 -15.43 0.44 -34.20
N THR A 252 -16.16 1.47 -34.64
CA THR A 252 -16.79 1.59 -35.96
C THR A 252 -16.02 2.50 -36.90
N THR A 253 -14.91 3.10 -36.46
CA THR A 253 -14.16 4.11 -37.22
C THR A 253 -13.25 3.50 -38.29
N LYS A 254 -12.86 2.24 -38.10
CA LYS A 254 -11.96 1.50 -39.00
C LYS A 254 -12.70 0.79 -40.12
N GLY A 255 -12.01 0.58 -41.24
CA GLY A 255 -12.50 -0.29 -42.32
C GLY A 255 -12.63 -1.76 -41.89
N THR A 256 -13.46 -2.53 -42.59
CA THR A 256 -13.86 -3.91 -42.24
C THR A 256 -12.67 -4.83 -41.97
N ALA A 257 -11.66 -4.84 -42.85
CA ALA A 257 -10.46 -5.67 -42.68
C ALA A 257 -9.67 -5.35 -41.39
N ALA A 258 -9.54 -4.06 -41.05
CA ALA A 258 -8.86 -3.63 -39.83
C ALA A 258 -9.66 -3.95 -38.57
N ARG A 259 -11.00 -3.89 -38.63
CA ARG A 259 -11.88 -4.34 -37.53
C ARG A 259 -11.77 -5.84 -37.31
N LEU A 260 -11.74 -6.64 -38.37
CA LEU A 260 -11.58 -8.10 -38.29
C LEU A 260 -10.25 -8.50 -37.65
N ASP A 261 -9.14 -7.89 -38.06
CA ASP A 261 -7.82 -8.14 -37.46
C ASP A 261 -7.78 -7.74 -35.97
N ALA A 262 -8.33 -6.58 -35.63
CA ALA A 262 -8.42 -6.13 -34.24
C ALA A 262 -9.25 -7.08 -33.36
N LEU A 263 -10.43 -7.51 -33.85
CA LEU A 263 -11.28 -8.49 -33.16
C LEU A 263 -10.59 -9.84 -33.01
N HIS A 264 -9.93 -10.34 -34.06
CA HIS A 264 -9.22 -11.62 -34.01
C HIS A 264 -8.12 -11.60 -32.94
N LYS A 265 -7.30 -10.55 -32.91
CA LYS A 265 -6.25 -10.37 -31.90
C LYS A 265 -6.81 -10.26 -30.48
N ALA A 266 -7.85 -9.45 -30.29
CA ALA A 266 -8.46 -9.22 -28.98
C ALA A 266 -9.15 -10.49 -28.42
N ILE A 267 -9.86 -11.25 -29.26
CA ILE A 267 -10.48 -12.52 -28.87
C ILE A 267 -9.41 -13.53 -28.48
N GLY A 268 -8.37 -13.71 -29.30
CA GLY A 268 -7.31 -14.68 -29.01
C GLY A 268 -6.47 -14.33 -27.76
N ALA A 269 -6.35 -13.05 -27.41
CA ALA A 269 -5.76 -12.64 -26.13
C ALA A 269 -6.69 -12.95 -24.95
N SER A 270 -7.98 -12.64 -25.10
CA SER A 270 -9.00 -12.86 -24.05
C SER A 270 -9.21 -14.35 -23.73
N GLU A 271 -9.16 -15.23 -24.72
CA GLU A 271 -9.28 -16.68 -24.54
C GLU A 271 -8.08 -17.26 -23.75
N ARG A 272 -6.85 -16.80 -24.04
CA ARG A 272 -5.64 -17.25 -23.34
C ARG A 272 -5.65 -16.89 -21.86
N GLU A 273 -6.14 -15.72 -21.51
CA GLU A 273 -6.15 -15.21 -20.14
C GLU A 273 -7.43 -15.61 -19.36
N SER A 274 -8.32 -16.40 -19.98
CA SER A 274 -9.63 -16.77 -19.43
C SER A 274 -10.44 -15.54 -18.98
N ALA A 275 -10.53 -14.55 -19.89
CA ALA A 275 -11.28 -13.31 -19.68
C ALA A 275 -12.80 -13.56 -19.84
N ASN A 276 -13.63 -12.50 -19.82
CA ASN A 276 -15.08 -12.66 -19.68
C ASN A 276 -15.71 -13.45 -20.85
N PRO A 277 -16.31 -14.63 -20.58
CA PRO A 277 -16.80 -15.52 -21.63
C PRO A 277 -17.98 -14.92 -22.42
N ARG A 278 -18.80 -14.07 -21.79
CA ARG A 278 -19.91 -13.40 -22.47
C ARG A 278 -19.39 -12.38 -23.48
N LEU A 279 -18.34 -11.65 -23.12
CA LEU A 279 -17.71 -10.69 -24.02
C LEU A 279 -16.99 -11.37 -25.18
N ILE A 280 -16.30 -12.48 -24.91
CA ILE A 280 -15.68 -13.34 -25.95
C ILE A 280 -16.76 -13.81 -26.94
N ALA A 281 -17.88 -14.35 -26.45
CA ALA A 281 -18.98 -14.80 -27.30
C ALA A 281 -19.57 -13.64 -28.14
N LYS A 282 -19.74 -12.45 -27.55
CA LYS A 282 -20.20 -11.25 -28.26
C LYS A 282 -19.22 -10.84 -29.37
N GLY A 283 -17.91 -10.83 -29.08
CA GLY A 283 -16.86 -10.54 -30.04
C GLY A 283 -16.81 -11.56 -31.19
N GLN A 284 -16.92 -12.87 -30.88
CA GLN A 284 -16.94 -13.94 -31.87
C GLN A 284 -18.15 -13.83 -32.81
N ARG A 285 -19.35 -13.50 -32.28
CA ARG A 285 -20.55 -13.26 -33.10
C ARG A 285 -20.37 -12.08 -34.05
N LEU A 286 -19.85 -10.96 -33.55
CA LEU A 286 -19.59 -9.78 -34.37
C LEU A 286 -18.52 -10.07 -35.44
N ARG A 287 -17.45 -10.78 -35.09
CA ARG A 287 -16.40 -11.17 -36.05
C ARG A 287 -16.98 -12.00 -37.20
N LYS A 288 -17.79 -13.04 -36.89
CA LYS A 288 -18.46 -13.85 -37.92
C LYS A 288 -19.35 -13.01 -38.81
N LYS A 289 -20.14 -12.09 -38.23
CA LYS A 289 -20.99 -11.17 -39.01
C LYS A 289 -20.18 -10.32 -39.98
N LEU A 290 -19.08 -9.71 -39.51
CA LEU A 290 -18.20 -8.90 -40.35
C LEU A 290 -17.47 -9.72 -41.42
N GLU A 291 -17.10 -10.98 -41.13
CA GLU A 291 -16.50 -11.89 -42.12
C GLU A 291 -17.47 -12.19 -43.27
N VAL A 292 -18.74 -12.45 -42.94
CA VAL A 292 -19.80 -12.68 -43.94
C VAL A 292 -20.11 -11.42 -44.72
N GLU A 293 -20.23 -10.26 -44.07
CA GLU A 293 -20.44 -8.96 -44.75
C GLU A 293 -19.30 -8.60 -45.70
N ASP A 294 -18.05 -8.90 -45.31
CA ASP A 294 -16.87 -8.70 -46.17
C ASP A 294 -16.87 -9.64 -47.38
N ARG A 295 -17.20 -10.93 -47.18
CA ARG A 295 -17.38 -11.88 -48.28
C ARG A 295 -18.49 -11.45 -49.22
N MET A 296 -19.65 -11.07 -48.68
CA MET A 296 -20.79 -10.58 -49.46
C MET A 296 -20.41 -9.36 -50.31
N SER A 297 -19.71 -8.41 -49.70
CA SER A 297 -19.24 -7.20 -50.40
C SER A 297 -18.27 -7.53 -51.54
N ARG A 298 -17.35 -8.49 -51.32
CA ARG A 298 -16.44 -8.99 -52.37
C ARG A 298 -17.18 -9.71 -53.50
N HIS A 299 -18.19 -10.52 -53.17
CA HIS A 299 -19.03 -11.15 -54.19
C HIS A 299 -19.81 -10.11 -55.00
N LEU A 300 -20.46 -9.14 -54.35
CA LEU A 300 -21.19 -8.07 -55.03
C LEU A 300 -20.27 -7.28 -55.96
N ALA A 301 -19.07 -6.91 -55.52
CA ALA A 301 -18.08 -6.25 -56.36
C ALA A 301 -17.62 -7.13 -57.53
N SER A 302 -17.49 -8.46 -57.33
CA SER A 302 -17.10 -9.38 -58.39
C SER A 302 -18.17 -9.55 -59.47
N VAL A 303 -19.46 -9.45 -59.10
CA VAL A 303 -20.61 -9.61 -59.99
C VAL A 303 -21.03 -8.27 -60.62
N GLU A 304 -20.56 -7.14 -60.11
CA GLU A 304 -20.85 -5.79 -60.62
C GLU A 304 -20.73 -5.66 -62.16
N PRO A 305 -19.69 -6.21 -62.83
CA PRO A 305 -19.58 -6.14 -64.30
C PRO A 305 -20.65 -6.93 -65.06
N MET A 306 -21.34 -7.85 -64.39
CA MET A 306 -22.41 -8.68 -64.95
C MET A 306 -23.81 -8.10 -64.74
N VAL A 307 -23.96 -7.10 -63.87
CA VAL A 307 -25.26 -6.53 -63.53
C VAL A 307 -25.85 -5.86 -64.78
N GLY A 308 -27.07 -6.27 -65.17
CA GLY A 308 -27.78 -5.74 -66.34
C GLY A 308 -27.59 -6.52 -67.63
N ILE A 309 -26.72 -7.54 -67.66
CA ILE A 309 -26.59 -8.46 -68.80
C ILE A 309 -27.74 -9.48 -68.74
N THR A 310 -28.65 -9.42 -69.73
CA THR A 310 -29.81 -10.32 -69.80
C THR A 310 -29.51 -11.64 -70.50
N SER A 311 -28.46 -11.70 -71.32
CA SER A 311 -28.02 -12.89 -72.04
C SER A 311 -26.51 -12.84 -72.30
N LEU A 312 -25.83 -13.95 -72.01
CA LEU A 312 -24.42 -14.15 -72.40
C LEU A 312 -24.25 -14.52 -73.88
N ARG A 313 -25.34 -14.84 -74.59
CA ARG A 313 -25.31 -15.18 -76.02
C ARG A 313 -25.30 -13.92 -76.88
N GLY A 314 -24.33 -13.83 -77.79
CA GLY A 314 -24.24 -12.74 -78.77
C GLY A 314 -23.72 -11.42 -78.20
N LEU A 315 -23.03 -11.45 -77.05
CA LEU A 315 -22.34 -10.29 -76.50
C LEU A 315 -21.26 -9.80 -77.47
N GLU A 316 -21.12 -8.48 -77.57
CA GLU A 316 -20.02 -7.85 -78.31
C GLU A 316 -18.67 -8.29 -77.73
N GLU A 317 -17.68 -8.49 -78.61
CA GLU A 317 -16.38 -9.06 -78.26
C GLU A 317 -15.63 -8.23 -77.20
N GLU A 318 -15.82 -6.90 -77.22
CA GLU A 318 -15.29 -5.98 -76.21
C GLU A 318 -15.91 -6.20 -74.82
N LEU A 319 -17.22 -6.47 -74.76
CA LEU A 319 -17.94 -6.71 -73.51
C LEU A 319 -17.66 -8.13 -72.98
N MET A 320 -17.45 -9.10 -73.86
CA MET A 320 -16.97 -10.44 -73.47
C MET A 320 -15.57 -10.40 -72.84
N ASN A 321 -14.69 -9.53 -73.33
CA ASN A 321 -13.34 -9.41 -72.82
C ASN A 321 -13.27 -8.73 -71.44
N SER A 322 -14.22 -7.82 -71.12
CA SER A 322 -14.28 -7.12 -69.84
C SER A 322 -14.90 -7.94 -68.70
N LEU A 323 -15.53 -9.09 -69.00
CA LEU A 323 -16.10 -9.97 -67.99
C LEU A 323 -15.02 -10.66 -67.13
N PRO A 324 -15.33 -10.94 -65.85
CA PRO A 324 -14.45 -11.73 -64.99
C PRO A 324 -14.14 -13.11 -65.57
N GLU A 325 -12.93 -13.62 -65.35
CA GLU A 325 -12.49 -14.96 -65.80
C GLU A 325 -13.44 -16.09 -65.36
N TRP A 326 -14.00 -15.98 -64.15
CA TRP A 326 -14.94 -16.98 -63.62
C TRP A 326 -16.28 -16.99 -64.36
N ALA A 327 -16.67 -15.91 -65.04
CA ALA A 327 -17.93 -15.81 -65.77
C ALA A 327 -17.87 -16.41 -67.19
N LYS A 328 -16.65 -16.62 -67.73
CA LYS A 328 -16.41 -17.16 -69.07
C LYS A 328 -16.43 -18.68 -69.12
N ASP A 329 -16.31 -19.33 -67.96
CA ASP A 329 -16.24 -20.77 -67.79
C ASP A 329 -17.46 -21.28 -67.01
N SER A 330 -18.17 -22.27 -67.54
CA SER A 330 -19.43 -22.74 -66.95
C SER A 330 -19.25 -23.41 -65.58
N GLU A 331 -18.15 -24.13 -65.35
CA GLU A 331 -17.90 -24.77 -64.05
C GLU A 331 -17.54 -23.72 -62.99
N LYS A 332 -16.67 -22.76 -63.35
CA LYS A 332 -16.30 -21.66 -62.44
C LYS A 332 -17.49 -20.75 -62.14
N PHE A 333 -18.37 -20.52 -63.12
CA PHE A 333 -19.59 -19.75 -62.93
C PHE A 333 -20.51 -20.42 -61.91
N LEU A 334 -20.78 -21.73 -62.06
CA LEU A 334 -21.61 -22.47 -61.10
C LEU A 334 -20.98 -22.49 -59.70
N SER A 335 -19.67 -22.71 -59.59
CA SER A 335 -18.95 -22.65 -58.31
C SER A 335 -19.08 -21.30 -57.62
N MET A 336 -18.99 -20.18 -58.36
CA MET A 336 -19.20 -18.85 -57.81
C MET A 336 -20.65 -18.69 -57.31
N VAL A 337 -21.64 -19.10 -58.11
CA VAL A 337 -23.06 -19.01 -57.73
C VAL A 337 -23.35 -19.82 -56.46
N ASP A 338 -22.80 -21.04 -56.36
CA ASP A 338 -22.94 -21.89 -55.18
C ASP A 338 -22.29 -21.26 -53.94
N ASP A 339 -21.06 -20.75 -54.07
CA ASP A 339 -20.34 -20.05 -52.99
C ASP A 339 -21.09 -18.78 -52.55
N PHE A 340 -21.67 -18.04 -53.49
CA PHE A 340 -22.47 -16.85 -53.20
C PHE A 340 -23.78 -17.21 -52.49
N ALA A 341 -24.49 -18.23 -52.96
CA ALA A 341 -25.70 -18.74 -52.31
C ALA A 341 -25.41 -19.21 -50.88
N ALA A 342 -24.32 -19.95 -50.67
CA ALA A 342 -23.88 -20.38 -49.35
C ALA A 342 -23.57 -19.18 -48.42
N THR A 343 -22.95 -18.13 -48.96
CA THR A 343 -22.68 -16.89 -48.20
C THR A 343 -23.97 -16.16 -47.82
N VAL A 344 -24.99 -16.17 -48.68
CA VAL A 344 -26.31 -15.59 -48.40
C VAL A 344 -27.04 -16.39 -47.31
N ASP A 345 -27.02 -17.72 -47.39
CA ASP A 345 -27.63 -18.59 -46.38
C ASP A 345 -26.96 -18.42 -45.01
N GLU A 346 -25.63 -18.34 -44.98
CA GLU A 346 -24.88 -18.06 -43.76
C GLU A 346 -25.20 -16.68 -43.20
N ALA A 347 -25.30 -15.65 -44.05
CA ALA A 347 -25.72 -14.30 -43.64
C ALA A 347 -27.11 -14.31 -43.00
N ALA A 348 -28.07 -15.03 -43.61
CA ALA A 348 -29.43 -15.15 -43.10
C ALA A 348 -29.48 -15.85 -41.73
N SER A 349 -28.57 -16.79 -41.47
CA SER A 349 -28.48 -17.48 -40.17
C SER A 349 -27.93 -16.61 -39.02
N LEU A 350 -27.31 -15.46 -39.34
CA LEU A 350 -26.67 -14.55 -38.38
C LEU A 350 -27.52 -13.33 -38.00
N VAL A 351 -28.67 -13.14 -38.66
CA VAL A 351 -29.65 -12.04 -38.43
C VAL A 351 -30.68 -12.44 -37.38
#